data_AF-A0A662CMA8-F1
#
_entry.id   AF-A0A662CMA8-F1
#
_cell.length_a   1.000
_cell.length_b   1.000
_cell.length_c   1.000
_cell.angle_alpha   90.00
_cell.angle_beta   90.00
_cell.angle_gamma   90.00
#
_symmetry.space_group_name_H-M   'P 1'
#
loop_
_entity.id
_entity.type
_entity.pdbx_description
1 polymer ?
#
loop_
_entity_poly.entity_id
_entity_poly.type
_entity_poly.pdbx_seq_one_letter_code
_entity_poly.pdbx_strand_id
1 'polypeptide(L)' 'RLLYAHHGWSPEKGLLMERVVKVALHEAGHAMGLLHCDGACVMRLCTSVYQIDGAPTWFCSSCKTKLGWPE' A
#
# COMPACT_ATOMS: atom_id res chain seq x y z
N ARG A 1 7.55 -3.42 -9.02
CA ARG A 1 8.73 -2.73 -9.60
C ARG A 1 8.79 -1.32 -8.98
N LEU A 2 9.46 -1.15 -7.83
CA LEU A 2 9.49 0.10 -7.04
C LEU A 2 10.68 1.02 -7.38
N LEU A 3 11.48 0.66 -8.38
CA LEU A 3 12.76 1.32 -8.66
C LEU A 3 12.71 1.99 -10.04
N TYR A 4 12.62 3.31 -10.00
CA TYR A 4 13.37 4.18 -10.91
C TYR A 4 14.15 5.12 -9.99
N ALA A 5 15.38 4.73 -9.65
CA ALA A 5 16.30 5.59 -8.93
C ALA A 5 17.19 6.28 -9.97
N HIS A 6 17.01 7.57 -10.16
CA HIS A 6 18.05 8.44 -10.69
C HIS A 6 18.48 9.40 -9.58
N HIS A 7 19.78 9.64 -9.52
CA HIS A 7 20.52 10.24 -8.41
C HIS A 7 20.00 11.61 -7.92
N GLY A 8 19.79 11.76 -6.61
CA GLY A 8 19.75 13.05 -5.92
C GLY A 8 18.71 13.13 -4.80
N TRP A 9 19.14 13.46 -3.58
CA TRP A 9 18.23 13.74 -2.46
C TRP A 9 17.32 14.94 -2.81
N SER A 10 16.08 14.65 -3.21
CA SER A 10 15.04 15.61 -3.58
C SER A 10 13.66 15.09 -3.11
N PRO A 11 12.54 15.83 -3.27
CA PRO A 11 11.18 15.45 -2.86
C PRO A 11 10.73 14.02 -3.18
N GLU A 12 11.42 13.37 -4.12
CA GLU A 12 11.32 11.95 -4.49
C GLU A 12 11.51 10.97 -3.31
N LYS A 13 12.25 11.32 -2.26
CA LYS A 13 12.45 10.43 -1.09
C LYS A 13 11.16 10.22 -0.29
N GLY A 14 10.35 11.27 -0.13
CA GLY A 14 9.06 11.17 0.57
C GLY A 14 8.08 10.27 -0.17
N LEU A 15 7.99 10.45 -1.49
CA LEU A 15 7.14 9.65 -2.36
C LEU A 15 7.59 8.19 -2.42
N LEU A 16 8.90 7.93 -2.49
CA LEU A 16 9.44 6.58 -2.43
C LEU A 16 9.08 5.89 -1.10
N MET A 17 9.28 6.57 0.03
CA MET A 17 8.94 6.00 1.34
C MET A 17 7.44 5.72 1.46
N GLU A 18 6.58 6.62 0.97
CA GLU A 18 5.14 6.40 0.96
C GLU A 18 4.76 5.15 0.14
N ARG A 19 5.33 4.99 -1.07
CA ARG A 19 5.11 3.79 -1.90
C ARG A 19 5.58 2.52 -1.20
N VAL A 20 6.75 2.56 -0.55
CA VAL A 20 7.29 1.44 0.21
C VAL A 20 6.35 1.05 1.35
N VAL A 21 5.83 2.03 2.11
CA VAL A 21 4.86 1.76 3.17
C VAL A 21 3.58 1.13 2.61
N LYS A 22 3.03 1.65 1.51
CA LYS A 22 1.82 1.11 0.88
C LYS A 22 2.01 -0.34 0.43
N VAL A 23 3.10 -0.63 -0.29
CA VAL A 23 3.38 -2.00 -0.75
C VAL A 23 3.70 -2.93 0.42
N ALA A 24 4.48 -2.49 1.41
CA ALA A 24 4.77 -3.30 2.59
C ALA A 24 3.50 -3.68 3.35
N LEU A 25 2.57 -2.74 3.55
CA LEU A 25 1.27 -3.01 4.18
C LEU A 25 0.39 -3.94 3.32
N HIS A 26 0.40 -3.78 2.00
CA HIS A 26 -0.33 -4.64 1.06
C HIS A 26 0.15 -6.10 1.14
N GLU A 27 1.46 -6.32 1.02
CA GLU A 27 2.05 -7.67 1.07
C GLU A 27 1.97 -8.27 2.48
N ALA A 28 2.08 -7.46 3.54
CA ALA A 28 1.82 -7.92 4.90
C ALA A 28 0.36 -8.37 5.08
N GLY A 29 -0.59 -7.65 4.49
CA GLY A 29 -2.00 -8.06 4.44
C GLY A 29 -2.18 -9.42 3.76
N HIS A 30 -1.51 -9.66 2.63
CA HIS A 30 -1.47 -10.98 1.99
C HIS A 30 -0.86 -12.06 2.88
N ALA A 31 0.26 -11.77 3.55
CA ALA A 31 0.87 -12.69 4.51
C ALA A 31 -0.05 -13.04 5.69
N MET A 32 -0.98 -12.14 6.04
CA MET A 32 -2.02 -12.35 7.06
C MET A 32 -3.34 -12.92 6.49
N GLY A 33 -3.39 -13.30 5.21
CA GLY A 33 -4.53 -13.97 4.58
C GLY A 33 -5.59 -13.05 3.95
N LEU A 34 -5.32 -11.75 3.80
CA LEU A 34 -6.20 -10.86 3.04
C LEU A 34 -6.06 -11.10 1.53
N LEU A 35 -7.18 -11.02 0.81
CA LEU A 35 -7.21 -10.93 -0.65
C LEU A 35 -7.34 -9.46 -1.08
N HIS A 36 -7.23 -9.22 -2.39
CA HIS A 36 -7.49 -7.89 -2.94
C HIS A 36 -8.86 -7.35 -2.52
N CYS A 37 -8.93 -6.02 -2.36
CA CYS A 37 -10.13 -5.30 -1.95
C CYS A 37 -10.48 -4.23 -2.99
N ASP A 38 -11.76 -4.14 -3.36
CA ASP A 38 -12.23 -3.13 -4.33
C ASP A 38 -12.50 -1.75 -3.69
N GLY A 39 -12.41 -1.64 -2.36
CA GLY A 39 -12.64 -0.40 -1.62
C GLY A 39 -11.42 0.53 -1.57
N ALA A 40 -11.61 1.69 -0.93
CA ALA A 40 -10.50 2.57 -0.55
C ALA A 40 -9.68 1.91 0.58
N CYS A 41 -8.72 1.06 0.17
CA CYS A 41 -7.94 0.20 1.05
C CYS A 41 -6.53 0.02 0.48
N VAL A 42 -5.54 -0.17 1.35
CA VAL A 42 -4.18 -0.54 0.96
C VAL A 42 -4.12 -1.89 0.25
N MET A 43 -5.13 -2.76 0.45
CA MET A 43 -5.29 -4.04 -0.27
C MET A 43 -5.87 -3.90 -1.69
N ARG A 44 -6.06 -2.68 -2.22
CA ARG A 44 -6.50 -2.51 -3.61
C ARG A 44 -5.42 -2.99 -4.56
N LEU A 45 -5.81 -3.82 -5.54
CA LEU A 45 -4.91 -4.24 -6.61
C LEU A 45 -4.37 -3.01 -7.35
N CYS A 46 -3.04 -2.87 -7.38
CA CYS A 46 -2.35 -1.82 -8.11
C CYS A 46 -1.40 -2.44 -9.13
N THR A 47 -1.64 -2.22 -10.42
CA THR A 47 -0.80 -2.68 -11.53
C THR A 47 0.16 -1.61 -12.05
N SER A 48 0.08 -0.38 -11.52
CA SER A 48 1.00 0.72 -11.86
C SER A 48 1.37 1.56 -10.64
N VAL A 49 2.48 2.30 -10.74
CA VAL A 49 2.96 3.20 -9.69
C VAL A 49 1.95 4.32 -9.42
N TYR A 50 1.28 4.85 -10.44
CA TYR A 50 0.24 5.87 -10.27
C TYR A 50 -0.95 5.36 -9.44
N GLN A 51 -1.29 4.07 -9.56
CA GLN A 51 -2.32 3.46 -8.73
C GLN A 51 -1.86 3.29 -7.27
N ILE A 52 -0.57 3.01 -7.04
CA ILE A 52 0.02 2.98 -5.69
C ILE A 52 0.00 4.40 -5.09
N ASP A 53 0.37 5.42 -5.88
CA ASP A 53 0.33 6.82 -5.45
C ASP A 53 -1.08 7.24 -5.03
N GLY A 54 -2.10 6.83 -5.78
CA GLY A 54 -3.50 7.07 -5.45
C GLY A 54 -4.13 6.11 -4.43
N ALA A 55 -3.42 5.08 -3.96
CA ALA A 55 -3.94 4.17 -2.94
C ALA A 55 -3.77 4.77 -1.54
N PRO A 56 -4.66 4.47 -0.58
CA PRO A 56 -4.48 4.89 0.81
C PRO A 56 -3.39 4.08 1.52
N THR A 57 -2.90 4.58 2.65
CA THR A 57 -1.96 3.89 3.55
C THR A 57 -2.67 3.12 4.68
N TRP A 58 -3.99 2.90 4.57
CA TRP A 58 -4.81 2.26 5.60
C TRP A 58 -5.67 1.11 5.06
N PHE A 59 -5.94 0.14 5.93
CA PHE A 59 -6.95 -0.89 5.70
C PHE A 59 -8.36 -0.31 5.87
N CYS A 60 -9.30 -0.70 5.00
CA CYS A 60 -10.72 -0.39 5.19
C CYS A 60 -11.30 -1.16 6.39
N SER A 61 -12.50 -0.80 6.85
CA SER A 61 -13.17 -1.46 7.99
C SER A 61 -13.25 -2.98 7.81
N SER A 62 -13.68 -3.46 6.64
CA SER A 62 -13.75 -4.90 6.35
C SER A 62 -12.40 -5.62 6.49
N CYS A 63 -11.31 -5.03 5.99
CA CYS A 63 -9.98 -5.60 6.13
C CYS A 63 -9.48 -5.56 7.58
N LYS A 64 -9.76 -4.48 8.33
CA LYS A 64 -9.44 -4.40 9.76
C LYS A 64 -10.15 -5.49 10.56
N THR A 65 -11.44 -5.71 10.33
CA THR A 65 -12.20 -6.80 10.97
C THR A 65 -11.59 -8.17 10.66
N LYS A 66 -11.20 -8.43 9.42
CA LYS A 66 -10.55 -9.70 9.03
C LYS A 66 -9.18 -9.91 9.70
N LEU A 67 -8.47 -8.83 10.00
CA LEU A 67 -7.20 -8.85 10.74
C LEU A 67 -7.40 -8.95 12.26
N GLY A 68 -8.64 -8.92 12.75
CA GLY A 68 -8.93 -8.93 14.19
C GLY A 68 -8.59 -7.62 14.91
N TRP A 69 -8.58 -6.50 14.20
CA TRP A 69 -8.39 -5.19 14.84
C TRP A 69 -9.59 -4.88 15.75
N PRO A 70 -9.38 -4.48 17.02
CA PRO A 70 -10.47 -3.98 17.86
C PRO A 70 -11.10 -2.72 17.26
N GLU A 71 -12.41 -2.57 17.45
CA GLU A 71 -13.18 -1.37 17.07
C GLU A 71 -12.77 -0.14 17.89
#